data_AF-U5LIT1-F1
#
_entry.id   AF-U5LIT1-F1
#
_cell.length_a   1.000
_cell.length_b   1.000
_cell.length_c   1.000
_cell.angle_alpha   90.00
_cell.angle_beta   90.00
_cell.angle_gamma   90.00
#
_symmetry.space_group_name_H-M   'P 1'
#
loop_
_entity.id
_entity.type
_entity.pdbx_description
1 polymer ?
#
loop_
_entity_poly.entity_id
_entity_poly.type
_entity_poly.pdbx_seq_one_letter_code
_entity_poly.pdbx_strand_id
1 'polypeptide(L)'
;MMLVETEFTGGYFISMYKDLSPGVKISISRSISTSFEQYMNKIGWNEDKFNLQEFVDSWKDYITNHASWYAQLSDETKADPEFHEQLAGKINKTIEKILSEEPSKEQMEEIEHLQAELGEEYNYSCKTEAKQLIEKLKKRKKQK
;
A
#
# COMPACT_ATOMS: atom_id res chain seq x y z
N MET A 1 -30.91 41.77 32.69
CA MET A 1 -30.56 41.49 31.29
C MET A 1 -29.06 41.68 31.16
N MET A 2 -28.30 40.58 31.21
CA MET A 2 -26.90 40.52 30.82
C MET A 2 -26.76 39.16 30.13
N LEU A 3 -26.71 39.18 28.80
CA LEU A 3 -26.39 38.01 28.00
C LEU A 3 -24.88 37.88 28.05
N VAL A 4 -24.41 36.79 28.66
CA VAL A 4 -23.04 36.32 28.56
C VAL A 4 -22.92 35.74 27.15
N GLU A 5 -22.26 36.47 26.26
CA GLU A 5 -21.82 35.92 24.98
C GLU A 5 -20.71 34.92 25.28
N THR A 6 -21.07 33.64 25.37
CA THR A 6 -20.12 32.55 25.26
C THR A 6 -19.56 32.57 23.84
N GLU A 7 -18.32 33.03 23.70
CA GLU A 7 -17.55 32.87 22.47
C GLU A 7 -17.44 31.36 22.17
N PHE A 8 -18.27 30.91 21.25
CA PHE A 8 -18.19 29.59 20.65
C PHE A 8 -16.89 29.58 19.86
N THR A 9 -15.83 29.04 20.45
CA THR A 9 -14.58 28.73 19.76
C THR A 9 -14.94 27.83 18.59
N GLY A 10 -15.00 28.42 17.39
CA GLY A 10 -15.15 27.71 16.14
C GLY A 10 -13.98 26.75 16.02
N GLY A 11 -14.22 25.51 16.43
CA GLY A 11 -13.32 24.39 16.23
C GLY A 11 -13.09 24.25 14.73
N TYR A 12 -11.96 24.78 14.29
CA TYR A 12 -11.38 24.47 13.01
C TYR A 12 -11.20 22.95 12.99
N PHE A 13 -12.10 22.22 12.33
CA PHE A 13 -11.89 20.81 11.99
C PHE A 13 -10.77 20.77 10.95
N ILE A 14 -9.54 20.88 11.47
CA ILE A 14 -8.27 20.74 10.77
C ILE A 14 -8.20 19.27 10.37
N SER A 15 -8.28 19.04 9.05
CA SER A 15 -8.32 17.69 8.49
C SER A 15 -6.93 17.07 8.61
N MET A 16 -6.66 16.42 9.75
CA MET A 16 -5.32 16.04 10.21
C MET A 16 -4.44 15.33 9.17
N TYR A 17 -5.03 14.51 8.28
CA TYR A 17 -4.29 13.88 7.18
C TYR A 17 -3.83 14.89 6.11
N LYS A 18 -4.67 15.87 5.77
CA LYS A 18 -4.36 16.93 4.78
C LYS A 18 -3.28 17.88 5.28
N ASP A 19 -3.10 17.99 6.59
CA ASP A 19 -2.06 18.85 7.19
C ASP A 19 -0.73 18.13 7.39
N LEU A 20 -0.68 16.81 7.16
CA LEU A 20 0.58 16.08 7.12
C LEU A 20 1.50 16.66 6.04
N SER A 21 2.80 16.73 6.39
CA SER A 21 3.81 17.18 5.45
C SER A 21 3.82 16.29 4.19
N PRO A 22 4.19 16.83 3.02
CA PRO A 22 4.31 16.04 1.80
C PRO A 22 5.22 14.81 1.98
N GLY A 23 6.29 14.95 2.78
CA GLY A 23 7.20 13.85 3.12
C GLY A 23 6.50 12.71 3.86
N VAL A 24 5.67 13.03 4.85
CA VAL A 24 4.87 12.01 5.58
C VAL A 24 3.87 11.33 4.65
N LYS A 25 3.14 12.08 3.83
CA LYS A 25 2.17 11.51 2.87
C LYS A 25 2.83 10.58 1.85
N ILE A 26 4.04 10.92 1.39
CA ILE A 26 4.85 10.04 0.53
C ILE A 26 5.27 8.79 1.30
N SER A 27 5.72 8.93 2.54
CA SER A 27 6.12 7.81 3.41
C SER A 27 4.95 6.84 3.67
N ILE A 28 3.75 7.37 3.93
CA ILE A 28 2.50 6.59 4.05
C ILE A 28 2.27 5.78 2.78
N SER A 29 2.28 6.45 1.61
CA SER A 29 2.07 5.79 0.31
C SER A 29 3.07 4.64 0.09
N ARG A 30 4.36 4.89 0.37
CA ARG A 30 5.41 3.86 0.24
C ARG A 30 5.19 2.69 1.19
N SER A 31 4.82 2.95 2.44
CA SER A 31 4.55 1.88 3.41
C SER A 31 3.38 0.99 2.96
N ILE A 32 2.31 1.58 2.41
CA ILE A 32 1.17 0.83 1.88
C ILE A 32 1.62 -0.04 0.70
N SER A 33 2.32 0.54 -0.28
CA SER A 33 2.82 -0.21 -1.43
C SER A 33 3.73 -1.37 -1.01
N THR A 34 4.70 -1.12 -0.13
CA THR A 34 5.63 -2.14 0.34
C THR A 34 4.91 -3.28 1.08
N SER A 35 4.03 -2.97 2.03
CA SER A 35 3.30 -4.00 2.77
C SER A 35 2.33 -4.78 1.87
N PHE A 36 1.65 -4.10 0.95
CA PHE A 36 0.75 -4.76 -0.01
C PHE A 36 1.52 -5.71 -0.92
N GLU A 37 2.64 -5.28 -1.49
CA GLU A 37 3.49 -6.13 -2.32
C GLU A 37 4.05 -7.33 -1.55
N GLN A 38 4.50 -7.14 -0.31
CA GLN A 38 4.96 -8.23 0.54
C GLN A 38 3.85 -9.25 0.82
N TYR A 39 2.64 -8.75 1.13
CA TYR A 39 1.47 -9.60 1.36
C TYR A 39 1.08 -10.39 0.10
N MET A 40 0.97 -9.72 -1.04
CA MET A 40 0.63 -10.36 -2.32
C MET A 40 1.69 -11.40 -2.72
N ASN A 41 2.98 -11.09 -2.56
CA ASN A 41 4.05 -12.06 -2.78
C ASN A 41 3.93 -13.29 -1.86
N LYS A 42 3.58 -13.10 -0.58
CA LYS A 42 3.39 -14.20 0.39
C LYS A 42 2.27 -15.14 -0.03
N ILE A 43 1.16 -14.62 -0.56
CA ILE A 43 0.04 -15.43 -1.06
C ILE A 43 0.21 -15.89 -2.51
N GLY A 44 1.34 -15.52 -3.14
CA GLY A 44 1.68 -15.89 -4.51
C GLY A 44 0.83 -15.18 -5.57
N TRP A 45 0.43 -13.94 -5.29
CA TRP A 45 -0.44 -13.12 -6.14
C TRP A 45 -1.79 -13.78 -6.47
N ASN A 46 -2.24 -14.71 -5.63
CA ASN A 46 -3.53 -15.36 -5.79
C ASN A 46 -4.62 -14.51 -5.11
N GLU A 47 -5.45 -13.85 -5.91
CA GLU A 47 -6.53 -12.97 -5.44
C GLU A 47 -7.58 -13.71 -4.60
N ASP A 48 -7.85 -14.99 -4.86
CA ASP A 48 -8.80 -15.80 -4.06
C ASP A 48 -8.31 -16.01 -2.62
N LYS A 49 -7.01 -15.84 -2.38
CA LYS A 49 -6.40 -15.91 -1.04
C LYS A 49 -6.32 -14.55 -0.36
N PHE A 50 -6.70 -13.46 -1.03
CA PHE A 50 -6.62 -12.13 -0.45
C PHE A 50 -7.57 -12.00 0.74
N ASN A 51 -7.03 -11.60 1.88
CA ASN A 51 -7.78 -11.31 3.09
C ASN A 51 -7.43 -9.90 3.58
N LEU A 52 -8.44 -9.01 3.58
CA LEU A 52 -8.26 -7.61 3.98
C LEU A 52 -7.73 -7.48 5.42
N GLN A 53 -8.23 -8.31 6.35
CA GLN A 53 -7.83 -8.25 7.75
C GLN A 53 -6.34 -8.63 7.90
N GLU A 54 -5.91 -9.70 7.25
CA GLU A 54 -4.50 -10.12 7.27
C GLU A 54 -3.57 -9.07 6.66
N PHE A 55 -3.98 -8.45 5.55
CA PHE A 55 -3.23 -7.35 4.94
C PHE A 55 -3.12 -6.16 5.91
N VAL A 56 -4.24 -5.73 6.51
CA VAL A 56 -4.26 -4.62 7.46
C VAL A 56 -3.39 -4.91 8.68
N ASP A 57 -3.42 -6.12 9.21
CA ASP A 57 -2.60 -6.52 10.35
C ASP A 57 -1.11 -6.55 9.99
N SER A 58 -0.77 -7.08 8.80
CA SER A 58 0.60 -7.02 8.28
C SER A 58 1.08 -5.59 8.05
N TRP A 59 0.21 -4.70 7.59
CA TRP A 59 0.56 -3.29 7.37
C TRP A 59 0.70 -2.54 8.70
N LYS A 60 -0.18 -2.80 9.69
CA LYS A 60 -0.07 -2.26 11.06
C LYS A 60 1.26 -2.66 11.72
N ASP A 61 1.63 -3.93 11.61
CA ASP A 61 2.92 -4.41 12.11
C ASP A 61 4.08 -3.68 11.40
N TYR A 62 4.02 -3.57 10.08
CA TYR A 62 5.05 -2.88 9.31
C TYR A 62 5.20 -1.41 9.70
N ILE A 63 4.10 -0.66 9.83
CA ILE A 63 4.19 0.77 10.17
C ILE A 63 4.67 1.00 11.61
N THR A 64 4.39 0.07 12.51
CA THR A 64 4.83 0.14 13.91
C THR A 64 6.33 -0.14 14.04
N ASN A 65 6.85 -1.09 13.26
CA ASN A 65 8.23 -1.57 13.39
C ASN A 65 9.22 -0.97 12.38
N HIS A 66 8.74 -0.49 11.22
CA HIS A 66 9.61 -0.14 10.09
C HIS A 66 9.34 1.24 9.49
N ALA A 67 8.16 1.84 9.72
CA ALA A 67 7.83 3.14 9.13
C ALA A 67 8.02 4.29 10.11
N SER A 68 9.02 5.14 9.87
CA SER A 68 9.34 6.29 10.72
C SER A 68 8.20 7.30 10.86
N TRP A 69 7.25 7.34 9.92
CA TRP A 69 6.17 8.31 9.93
C TRP A 69 5.13 8.03 11.03
N TYR A 70 4.88 6.77 11.38
CA TYR A 70 3.83 6.43 12.33
C TYR A 70 4.18 6.87 13.75
N ALA A 71 5.47 6.75 14.11
CA ALA A 71 6.00 7.24 15.38
C ALA A 71 6.00 8.78 15.49
N GLN A 72 5.89 9.51 14.38
CA GLN A 72 5.84 10.98 14.38
C GLN A 72 4.43 11.53 14.66
N LEU A 73 3.41 10.67 14.66
CA LEU A 73 2.04 11.07 14.94
C LEU A 73 1.78 11.12 16.45
N SER A 74 1.00 12.11 16.88
CA SER A 74 0.48 12.16 18.25
C SER A 74 -0.54 11.04 18.47
N ASP A 75 -0.76 10.67 19.74
CA ASP A 75 -1.76 9.66 20.08
C ASP A 75 -3.19 10.14 19.80
N GLU A 76 -3.42 11.46 19.83
CA GLU A 76 -4.68 12.07 19.40
C GLU A 76 -4.95 11.81 17.91
N THR A 77 -3.97 12.06 17.02
CA THR A 77 -4.11 11.77 15.59
C THR A 77 -4.33 10.29 15.32
N LYS A 78 -3.68 9.40 16.09
CA LYS A 78 -3.87 7.94 15.96
C LYS A 78 -5.21 7.46 16.52
N ALA A 79 -5.88 8.23 17.36
CA ALA A 79 -7.21 7.90 17.89
C ALA A 79 -8.34 8.54 17.07
N ASP A 80 -7.99 9.49 16.19
CA ASP A 80 -8.96 10.29 15.44
C ASP A 80 -9.69 9.49 14.34
N PRO A 81 -11.03 9.42 14.38
CA PRO A 81 -11.82 8.71 13.37
C PRO A 81 -11.71 9.31 11.96
N GLU A 82 -11.61 10.63 11.82
CA GLU A 82 -11.51 11.29 10.50
C GLU A 82 -10.17 10.95 9.83
N PHE A 83 -9.09 10.94 10.61
CA PHE A 83 -7.77 10.50 10.17
C PHE A 83 -7.81 9.05 9.67
N HIS A 84 -8.47 8.15 10.40
CA HIS A 84 -8.63 6.76 9.98
C HIS A 84 -9.42 6.60 8.69
N GLU A 85 -10.50 7.35 8.50
CA GLU A 85 -11.28 7.34 7.26
C GLU A 85 -10.43 7.80 6.05
N GLN A 86 -9.71 8.90 6.20
CA GLN A 86 -8.84 9.42 5.14
C GLN A 86 -7.68 8.48 4.83
N LEU A 87 -7.10 7.86 5.87
CA LEU A 87 -6.05 6.86 5.72
C LEU A 87 -6.58 5.62 4.99
N ALA A 88 -7.79 5.14 5.30
CA ALA A 88 -8.44 4.06 4.56
C ALA A 88 -8.64 4.41 3.08
N GLY A 89 -9.12 5.63 2.78
CA GLY A 89 -9.21 6.13 1.41
C GLY A 89 -7.86 6.16 0.70
N LYS A 90 -6.79 6.52 1.42
CA LYS A 90 -5.43 6.50 0.88
C LYS A 90 -4.91 5.09 0.59
N ILE A 91 -5.23 4.11 1.44
CA ILE A 91 -4.89 2.69 1.24
C ILE A 91 -5.53 2.21 -0.05
N ASN A 92 -6.85 2.37 -0.17
CA ASN A 92 -7.61 1.94 -1.34
C ASN A 92 -7.04 2.54 -2.63
N LYS A 93 -6.83 3.86 -2.66
CA LYS A 93 -6.25 4.55 -3.82
C LYS A 93 -4.86 4.06 -4.18
N THR A 94 -4.03 3.72 -3.19
CA THR A 94 -2.68 3.21 -3.44
C THR A 94 -2.73 1.79 -4.02
N ILE A 95 -3.57 0.92 -3.47
CA ILE A 95 -3.75 -0.46 -3.96
C ILE A 95 -4.34 -0.46 -5.36
N GLU A 96 -5.40 0.31 -5.60
CA GLU A 96 -6.02 0.45 -6.92
C GLU A 96 -5.00 0.89 -7.96
N LYS A 97 -4.16 1.88 -7.63
CA LYS A 97 -3.07 2.30 -8.52
C LYS A 97 -2.14 1.14 -8.88
N ILE A 98 -1.72 0.33 -7.90
CA ILE A 98 -0.82 -0.81 -8.14
C ILE A 98 -1.46 -1.83 -9.09
N LEU A 99 -2.71 -2.19 -8.83
CA LEU A 99 -3.43 -3.21 -9.60
C LEU A 99 -3.82 -2.71 -11.01
N SER A 100 -4.08 -1.42 -11.17
CA SER A 100 -4.44 -0.80 -12.46
C SER A 100 -3.25 -0.52 -13.37
N GLU A 101 -2.01 -0.55 -12.84
CA GLU A 101 -0.83 -0.29 -13.66
C GLU A 101 -0.49 -1.54 -14.48
N GLU A 102 -0.75 -1.49 -15.79
CA GLU A 102 -0.48 -2.59 -16.70
C GLU A 102 1.02 -2.91 -16.80
N PRO A 103 1.40 -4.19 -16.98
CA PRO A 103 2.75 -4.58 -17.34
C PRO A 103 3.27 -3.85 -18.57
N SER A 104 4.55 -3.45 -18.56
CA SER A 104 5.16 -2.90 -19.76
C SER A 104 5.37 -3.98 -20.82
N LYS A 105 5.45 -3.58 -22.10
CA LYS A 105 5.77 -4.51 -23.21
C LYS A 105 7.07 -5.29 -22.95
N GLU A 106 8.10 -4.59 -22.47
CA GLU A 106 9.39 -5.20 -22.12
C GLU A 106 9.22 -6.29 -21.04
N GLN A 107 8.36 -6.07 -20.04
CA GLN A 107 8.09 -7.08 -19.01
C GLN A 107 7.35 -8.28 -19.60
N MET A 108 6.36 -8.05 -20.46
CA MET A 108 5.59 -9.14 -21.09
C MET A 108 6.49 -10.00 -21.98
N GLU A 109 7.28 -9.38 -22.84
CA GLU A 109 8.25 -10.06 -23.72
C GLU A 109 9.29 -10.86 -22.91
N GLU A 110 9.79 -10.29 -21.81
CA GLU A 110 10.74 -10.98 -20.94
C GLU A 110 10.11 -12.19 -20.23
N ILE A 111 8.85 -12.09 -19.79
CA ILE A 111 8.12 -13.21 -19.19
C ILE A 111 7.90 -14.32 -20.21
N GLU A 112 7.43 -13.98 -21.41
CA GLU A 112 7.19 -14.96 -22.49
C GLU A 112 8.47 -15.74 -22.82
N HIS A 113 9.59 -15.04 -22.97
CA HIS A 113 10.89 -15.67 -23.22
C HIS A 113 11.31 -16.61 -22.09
N LEU A 114 11.24 -16.15 -20.83
CA LEU A 114 11.64 -16.96 -19.66
C LEU A 114 10.73 -18.18 -19.47
N GLN A 115 9.44 -18.03 -19.71
CA GLN A 115 8.45 -19.12 -19.66
C GLN A 115 8.73 -20.18 -20.71
N ALA A 116 8.99 -19.78 -21.97
CA ALA A 116 9.32 -20.69 -23.06
C ALA A 116 10.62 -21.48 -22.78
N GLU A 117 11.66 -20.83 -22.26
CA GLU A 117 12.91 -21.52 -21.90
C GLU A 117 12.74 -22.51 -20.74
N LEU A 118 11.87 -22.21 -19.78
CA LEU A 118 11.65 -23.05 -18.61
C LEU A 118 10.63 -24.17 -18.84
N GLY A 119 9.73 -24.00 -19.83
CA GLY A 119 8.57 -24.87 -20.06
C GLY A 119 7.49 -24.69 -19.00
N GLU A 120 7.32 -23.46 -18.49
CA GLU A 120 6.35 -23.11 -17.44
C GLU A 120 5.41 -22.00 -17.96
N GLU A 121 4.15 -22.01 -17.55
CA GLU A 121 3.19 -20.95 -17.88
C GLU A 121 2.62 -20.34 -16.59
N TYR A 122 2.73 -19.02 -16.47
CA TYR A 122 2.15 -18.24 -15.38
C TYR A 122 1.29 -17.12 -15.93
N ASN A 123 0.25 -16.79 -15.18
CA ASN A 123 -0.56 -15.60 -15.40
C ASN A 123 -0.01 -14.44 -14.55
N TYR A 124 -0.28 -13.22 -15.01
CA TYR A 124 0.01 -11.98 -14.29
C TYR A 124 -0.98 -10.91 -14.76
N SER A 125 -1.37 -9.99 -13.88
CA SER A 125 -2.40 -8.98 -14.14
C SER A 125 -1.86 -7.55 -14.10
N CYS A 126 -0.86 -7.27 -13.27
CA CYS A 126 -0.33 -5.92 -13.09
C CYS A 126 1.20 -5.86 -13.22
N LYS A 127 1.71 -4.65 -13.44
CA LYS A 127 3.13 -4.34 -13.59
C LYS A 127 4.00 -4.87 -12.47
N THR A 128 3.51 -4.73 -11.24
CA THR A 128 4.25 -5.12 -10.05
C THR A 128 4.34 -6.63 -9.94
N GLU A 129 3.26 -7.35 -10.21
CA GLU A 129 3.27 -8.81 -10.29
C GLU A 129 4.20 -9.30 -11.40
N ALA A 130 4.11 -8.71 -12.60
CA ALA A 130 4.97 -9.05 -13.74
C ALA A 130 6.45 -8.92 -13.38
N LYS A 131 6.84 -7.84 -12.68
CA LYS A 131 8.21 -7.65 -12.19
C LYS A 131 8.63 -8.77 -11.22
N GLN A 132 7.77 -9.14 -10.28
CA GLN A 132 8.07 -10.20 -9.31
C GLN A 132 8.18 -11.58 -9.99
N LEU A 133 7.33 -11.85 -10.97
CA LEU A 133 7.36 -13.06 -11.78
C LEU A 133 8.66 -13.17 -12.57
N ILE A 134 9.11 -12.10 -13.23
CA ILE A 134 10.41 -12.06 -13.91
C ILE A 134 11.55 -12.44 -12.96
N GLU A 135 11.60 -11.84 -11.77
CA GLU A 135 12.64 -12.14 -10.78
C GLU A 135 12.58 -13.60 -10.31
N LYS A 136 11.38 -14.15 -10.13
CA LYS A 136 11.17 -15.57 -9.78
C LYS A 136 11.67 -16.49 -10.90
N LEU A 137 11.29 -16.24 -12.15
CA LEU A 137 11.69 -17.02 -13.32
C LEU A 137 13.22 -16.95 -13.55
N LYS A 138 13.82 -15.75 -13.43
CA LYS A 138 15.29 -15.57 -13.51
C LYS A 138 16.02 -16.36 -12.43
N LYS A 139 15.54 -16.33 -11.19
CA LYS A 139 16.11 -17.13 -10.09
C LYS A 139 16.00 -18.63 -10.39
N ARG A 140 14.87 -19.07 -10.94
CA ARG A 140 14.65 -20.47 -11.31
C ARG A 140 15.60 -20.93 -12.42
N LYS A 141 15.79 -20.10 -13.45
CA LYS A 141 16.75 -20.35 -14.54
C LYS A 141 18.17 -20.53 -14.04
N LYS A 142 18.61 -19.75 -13.03
CA LYS A 142 19.95 -19.87 -12.43
C LYS A 142 20.16 -21.14 -11.60
N GLN A 143 19.08 -21.83 -11.22
CA GLN A 143 19.14 -23.06 -10.41
C GLN A 143 19.03 -24.35 -11.26
N LYS A 144 18.79 -24.23 -12.57
CA LYS A 144 18.90 -25.32 -13.55
C LYS A 144 20.35 -25.40 -14.03
#